data_AF-A0A7W1AN73-F1
#
_entry.id   AF-A0A7W1AN73-F1
#
_cell.length_a   1.000
_cell.length_b   1.000
_cell.length_c   1.000
_cell.angle_alpha   90.00
_cell.angle_beta   90.00
_cell.angle_gamma   90.00
#
_symmetry.space_group_name_H-M   'P 1'
#
loop_
_entity.id
_entity.type
_entity.pdbx_description
1 polymer ?
#
loop_
_entity_poly.entity_id
_entity_poly.type
_entity_poly.pdbx_seq_one_letter_code
_entity_poly.pdbx_strand_id
1 'polypeptide(L)' 'MSIPLDLHPDRLFPADPATRDLTRALYATVKDLPIVSPHGHTNPQWFADDAPFTDPSS' A
#
# COMPACT_ATOMS: atom_id res chain seq x y z
N MET A 1 -20.35 13.97 -14.14
CA MET A 1 -20.48 13.36 -12.80
C MET A 1 -19.37 12.33 -12.69
N SER A 2 -18.37 12.57 -11.82
CA SER A 2 -17.34 11.57 -11.53
C SER A 2 -17.90 10.52 -10.56
N ILE A 3 -17.52 9.26 -10.74
CA ILE A 3 -17.85 8.19 -9.82
C ILE A 3 -16.88 8.28 -8.63
N PRO A 4 -17.35 8.24 -7.37
CA PRO A 4 -16.48 8.26 -6.21
C PRO A 4 -15.63 6.99 -6.16
N LEU A 5 -14.33 7.15 -5.87
CA LEU A 5 -13.45 6.03 -5.58
C LEU A 5 -13.64 5.63 -4.11
N ASP A 6 -14.27 4.48 -3.86
CA ASP A 6 -14.43 3.90 -2.51
C ASP A 6 -13.39 2.79 -2.29
N LEU A 7 -12.44 3.02 -1.39
CA LEU A 7 -11.42 2.04 -0.99
C LEU A 7 -11.76 1.47 0.38
N HIS A 8 -12.45 0.33 0.37
CA HIS A 8 -12.89 -0.32 1.60
C HIS A 8 -11.70 -0.62 2.55
N PRO A 9 -11.83 -0.38 3.88
CA PRO A 9 -10.76 -0.64 4.84
C PRO A 9 -10.42 -2.13 4.97
N ASP A 10 -11.42 -3.02 4.86
CA ASP A 10 -11.23 -4.48 4.90
C ASP A 10 -10.99 -5.11 3.50
N ARG A 11 -10.44 -4.35 2.55
CA ARG A 11 -10.12 -4.88 1.21
C ARG A 11 -9.16 -6.07 1.33
N LEU A 12 -9.38 -7.09 0.50
CA LEU A 12 -8.64 -8.36 0.48
C LEU A 12 -8.81 -9.26 1.73
N PHE A 13 -9.61 -8.86 2.73
CA PHE A 13 -9.94 -9.75 3.85
C PHE A 13 -11.01 -10.79 3.43
N PRO A 14 -11.03 -11.98 4.06
CA PRO A 14 -12.07 -12.97 3.80
C PRO A 14 -13.50 -12.44 4.04
N ALA A 15 -14.47 -13.05 3.36
CA ALA A 15 -15.88 -12.66 3.45
C ALA A 15 -16.54 -13.12 4.76
N ASP A 16 -16.09 -14.24 5.32
CA ASP A 16 -16.58 -14.78 6.60
C ASP A 16 -16.34 -13.79 7.75
N PRO A 17 -17.37 -13.37 8.52
CA PRO A 17 -17.24 -12.33 9.54
C PRO A 17 -16.21 -12.67 10.63
N ALA A 18 -16.22 -13.90 11.14
CA ALA A 18 -15.32 -14.30 12.21
C ALA A 18 -13.85 -14.28 11.75
N THR A 19 -13.59 -14.79 10.54
CA THR A 19 -12.26 -14.77 9.92
C THR A 19 -11.82 -13.33 9.62
N ARG A 20 -12.73 -12.47 9.16
CA ARG A 20 -12.44 -11.05 8.89
C ARG A 20 -12.06 -10.30 10.15
N ASP A 21 -12.75 -10.54 11.25
CA ASP A 21 -12.45 -9.88 12.54
C ASP A 21 -11.06 -10.26 13.04
N LEU A 22 -10.70 -11.54 12.94
CA LEU A 22 -9.34 -12.00 13.26
C LEU A 22 -8.30 -11.36 12.32
N THR A 23 -8.58 -11.29 11.02
CA THR A 23 -7.69 -10.66 10.03
C THR A 23 -7.47 -9.19 10.36
N ARG A 24 -8.54 -8.47 10.74
CA ARG A 24 -8.46 -7.06 11.14
C ARG A 24 -7.58 -6.87 12.37
N ALA A 25 -7.74 -7.72 13.38
CA ALA A 25 -6.92 -7.67 14.59
C ALA A 25 -5.44 -7.92 14.29
N LEU A 26 -5.12 -8.93 13.48
CA LEU A 26 -3.74 -9.24 13.08
C LEU A 26 -3.14 -8.11 12.24
N TYR A 27 -3.85 -7.64 11.20
CA TYR A 27 -3.37 -6.58 10.32
C TYR A 27 -3.09 -5.28 11.09
N ALA A 28 -3.94 -4.92 12.07
CA ALA A 28 -3.73 -3.74 12.92
C ALA A 28 -2.39 -3.76 13.68
N THR A 29 -1.83 -4.95 13.94
CA THR A 29 -0.52 -5.08 14.62
C THR A 29 0.68 -4.88 13.69
N VAL A 30 0.50 -4.99 12.37
CA VAL A 30 1.61 -5.03 11.40
C VAL A 30 1.57 -3.95 10.33
N LYS A 31 0.41 -3.30 10.10
CA LYS A 31 0.21 -2.37 8.97
C LYS A 31 1.14 -1.15 8.98
N ASP A 32 1.61 -0.74 10.15
CA ASP A 32 2.45 0.44 10.35
C ASP A 32 3.93 0.08 10.59
N LEU A 33 4.30 -1.21 10.43
CA LEU A 33 5.71 -1.62 10.50
C LEU A 33 6.50 -1.10 9.29
N PRO A 34 7.81 -0.83 9.43
CA PRO A 34 8.64 -0.42 8.30
C PRO A 34 8.65 -1.47 7.18
N ILE A 35 8.60 -1.00 5.94
CA ILE A 35 8.77 -1.85 4.77
C ILE A 35 10.24 -2.25 4.66
N VAL A 36 10.50 -3.56 4.66
CA VAL A 36 11.79 -4.13 4.27
C VAL A 36 11.66 -4.60 2.82
N SER A 37 12.36 -3.95 1.90
CA SER A 37 12.32 -4.25 0.45
C SER A 37 13.68 -4.80 -0.02
N PRO A 38 14.00 -6.09 0.24
CA PRO A 38 15.35 -6.63 0.07
C PRO A 38 15.74 -6.92 -1.39
N HIS A 39 14.80 -6.78 -2.33
CA HIS A 39 15.02 -6.97 -3.76
C HIS A 39 14.17 -5.96 -4.55
N GLY A 40 14.76 -5.32 -5.55
CA GLY A 40 14.08 -4.29 -6.34
C GLY A 40 14.93 -3.72 -7.47
N HIS A 41 14.30 -2.88 -8.29
CA HIS A 41 14.90 -2.30 -9.50
C HIS A 41 14.61 -0.79 -9.64
N THR A 42 14.39 -0.09 -8.53
CA THR A 42 14.29 1.39 -8.55
C THR A 42 15.59 2.00 -9.05
N ASN A 43 15.52 3.10 -9.81
CA ASN A 43 16.73 3.79 -10.24
C ASN A 43 17.40 4.47 -9.02
N PRO A 44 18.66 4.16 -8.67
CA PRO A 44 19.34 4.77 -7.53
C PRO A 44 19.52 6.29 -7.68
N GLN A 45 19.61 6.80 -8.91
CA GLN A 45 19.79 8.23 -9.18
C GLN A 45 18.63 9.08 -8.63
N TRP A 46 17.42 8.51 -8.58
CA TRP A 46 16.24 9.21 -8.04
C TRP A 46 16.44 9.68 -6.60
N PHE A 47 17.15 8.88 -5.78
CA PHE A 47 17.41 9.21 -4.38
C PHE A 47 18.69 10.05 -4.21
N ALA A 48 19.64 9.92 -5.14
CA ALA A 48 20.91 10.64 -5.08
C ALA A 48 20.73 12.14 -5.39
N ASP A 49 19.93 12.45 -6.42
CA ASP A 49 19.72 13.83 -6.87
C ASP A 49 18.47 14.48 -6.26
N ASP A 50 17.52 13.69 -5.76
CA ASP A 50 16.23 14.14 -5.22
C ASP A 50 15.46 15.06 -6.19
N ALA A 51 15.63 14.83 -7.50
CA ALA A 51 14.93 15.59 -8.53
C ALA A 51 13.45 15.15 -8.62
N PRO A 52 12.50 16.08 -8.79
CA PRO A 52 11.08 15.75 -8.90
C PRO A 52 10.78 15.02 -10.22
N PHE A 53 9.82 14.10 -10.19
CA PHE A 53 9.21 13.55 -11.41
C PHE A 53 8.47 14.66 -12.18
N THR A 54 8.55 14.63 -13.52
CA THR A 54 8.05 15.71 -14.38
C THR A 54 6.56 15.62 -14.66
N ASP A 55 6.05 14.39 -14.75
CA ASP A 55 4.70 14.09 -15.19
C ASP A 55 4.29 12.67 -14.75
N PRO A 56 3.03 12.23 -14.92
CA PRO A 56 2.57 10.94 -14.42
C PRO A 56 2.86 9.74 -15.35
N SER A 57 3.47 9.94 -16.51
CA SER A 57 3.63 8.94 -17.57
C SER A 57 5.07 8.64 -18.00
N SER A 58 5.99 9.58 -17.83
CA SER A 58 7.37 9.52 -18.33
C SER A 58 8.37 9.06 -17.27
#